data_AF-A0A840VGX3-F1
#
_entry.id   AF-A0A840VGX3-F1
#
_cell.length_a   1.000
_cell.length_b   1.000
_cell.length_c   1.000
_cell.angle_alpha   90.00
_cell.angle_beta   90.00
_cell.angle_gamma   90.00
#
_symmetry.space_group_name_H-M   'P 1'
#
loop_
_entity.id
_entity.type
_entity.pdbx_description
1 polymer ?
#
loop_
_entity_poly.entity_id
_entity_poly.type
_entity_poly.pdbx_seq_one_letter_code
_entity_poly.pdbx_strand_id
1 'polypeptide(L)'
;MKVSRLGRVLIAGGCLSWSLASANPPEWWDTDPPVVNGETANPMGPANLGQAKWMAKRALETLMVTHPALAYEIEDQLVGPGRALSGWEKSSSDPALATEYAPLLVGQLKAISAPFYDGLHAAAEDWLSAELAANGTQDPANASFYYPWTANAADDSNHGIANLAQLKACFSLRFESLDSDGDGIPDWWETLHDLDPNLSTDGASDFNGDGLSNLEAYQLGIDTGNDDLDGDGVSNAQEILNGTDPWNPDSDGDGIPDGVDATPNVSDSLPFAAATSIQIWSPLD
;
A
#
# COMPACT_ATOMS: atom_id res chain seq x y z
N MET A 1 -42.57 -47.31 -1.81
CA MET A 1 -42.94 -46.18 -0.92
C MET A 1 -41.64 -45.54 -0.47
N LYS A 2 -41.24 -44.40 -1.02
CA LYS A 2 -41.60 -43.02 -0.65
C LYS A 2 -41.17 -42.65 0.79
N VAL A 3 -40.23 -41.68 0.86
CA VAL A 3 -39.96 -40.62 1.88
C VAL A 3 -39.55 -41.03 3.31
N SER A 4 -38.69 -40.32 4.08
CA SER A 4 -37.77 -39.18 3.93
C SER A 4 -37.07 -38.90 5.29
N ARG A 5 -36.08 -37.97 5.26
CA ARG A 5 -35.44 -37.17 6.35
C ARG A 5 -34.05 -37.67 6.81
N LEU A 6 -32.93 -37.09 6.34
CA LEU A 6 -32.30 -35.78 6.63
C LEU A 6 -31.80 -35.61 8.07
N GLY A 7 -30.48 -35.41 8.22
CA GLY A 7 -29.91 -34.78 9.42
C GLY A 7 -28.40 -34.97 9.62
N ARG A 8 -27.62 -33.98 9.16
CA ARG A 8 -26.23 -33.59 9.56
C ARG A 8 -25.05 -34.42 9.05
N VAL A 9 -24.50 -33.98 7.91
CA VAL A 9 -23.08 -34.13 7.57
C VAL A 9 -22.35 -32.91 8.16
N LEU A 10 -21.28 -33.16 8.91
CA LEU A 10 -20.35 -32.12 9.35
C LEU A 10 -19.75 -31.43 8.11
N ILE A 11 -20.01 -30.14 7.93
CA ILE A 11 -19.20 -29.30 7.08
C ILE A 11 -18.06 -28.81 7.96
N ALA A 12 -16.87 -29.40 7.79
CA ALA A 12 -15.64 -28.78 8.26
C ALA A 12 -15.51 -27.47 7.49
N GLY A 13 -15.73 -26.35 8.17
CA GLY A 13 -15.44 -25.02 7.67
C GLY A 13 -13.94 -24.86 7.54
N GLY A 14 -13.38 -25.33 6.42
CA GLY A 14 -12.09 -24.85 5.96
C GLY A 14 -12.29 -23.41 5.50
N CYS A 15 -11.94 -22.45 6.34
CA CYS A 15 -11.64 -21.10 5.88
C CYS A 15 -10.53 -21.25 4.83
N LEU A 16 -10.91 -21.15 3.55
CA LEU A 16 -9.96 -20.82 2.50
C LEU A 16 -9.51 -19.40 2.82
N SER A 17 -8.49 -19.28 3.66
CA SER A 17 -7.66 -18.08 3.70
C SER A 17 -7.10 -17.91 2.30
N TRP A 18 -7.74 -17.05 1.51
CA TRP A 18 -7.10 -16.46 0.36
C TRP A 18 -5.98 -15.62 0.96
N SER A 19 -4.80 -16.20 1.10
CA SER A 19 -3.59 -15.43 1.15
C SER A 19 -3.59 -14.64 -0.16
N LEU A 20 -3.99 -13.37 -0.10
CA LEU A 20 -3.42 -12.37 -0.98
C LEU A 20 -1.92 -12.45 -0.69
N ALA A 21 -1.24 -13.36 -1.39
CA ALA A 21 0.17 -13.22 -1.58
C ALA A 21 0.28 -11.91 -2.34
N SER A 22 0.49 -10.81 -1.61
CA SER A 22 1.27 -9.70 -2.13
C SER A 22 2.45 -10.39 -2.82
N ALA A 23 2.48 -10.30 -4.15
CA ALA A 23 3.59 -10.82 -4.89
C ALA A 23 4.75 -9.93 -4.49
N ASN A 24 5.52 -10.38 -3.49
CA ASN A 24 6.78 -9.73 -3.18
C ASN A 24 7.52 -9.62 -4.51
N PRO A 25 7.96 -8.40 -4.89
CA PRO A 25 8.70 -8.25 -6.12
C PRO A 25 9.88 -9.23 -6.08
N PRO A 26 10.25 -9.83 -7.22
CA PRO A 26 11.35 -10.79 -7.25
C PRO A 26 12.58 -10.21 -6.55
N GLU A 27 13.33 -10.98 -5.75
CA GLU A 27 14.52 -10.47 -4.99
C GLU A 27 15.51 -9.66 -5.84
N TRP A 28 15.54 -9.89 -7.16
CA TRP A 28 16.36 -9.11 -8.09
C TRP A 28 15.86 -7.68 -8.36
N TRP A 29 14.70 -7.31 -7.84
CA TRP A 29 14.10 -5.97 -7.87
C TRP A 29 14.85 -5.01 -6.93
N ASP A 30 15.28 -5.50 -5.76
CA ASP A 30 16.09 -4.73 -4.81
C ASP A 30 17.58 -4.74 -5.16
N THR A 31 18.03 -5.72 -5.94
CA THR A 31 19.38 -5.71 -6.51
C THR A 31 19.39 -4.93 -7.81
N ASP A 32 19.50 -3.61 -7.67
CA ASP A 32 19.86 -2.65 -8.71
C ASP A 32 20.83 -3.24 -9.77
N PRO A 33 20.52 -3.14 -11.07
CA PRO A 33 21.55 -2.84 -12.03
C PRO A 33 21.38 -1.38 -12.46
N PRO A 34 22.37 -0.52 -12.18
CA PRO A 34 22.38 0.85 -12.64
C PRO A 34 22.16 0.89 -14.15
N VAL A 35 21.29 1.78 -14.60
CA VAL A 35 21.02 2.08 -16.02
C VAL A 35 22.31 2.55 -16.74
N VAL A 36 23.38 2.84 -16.00
CA VAL A 36 24.58 3.54 -16.49
C VAL A 36 25.91 2.79 -16.28
N ASN A 37 26.00 1.68 -15.52
CA ASN A 37 27.27 0.94 -15.37
C ASN A 37 27.27 -0.42 -16.10
N GLY A 38 27.98 -0.45 -17.23
CA GLY A 38 27.99 -1.54 -18.21
C GLY A 38 28.76 -2.82 -17.87
N GLU A 39 28.78 -3.29 -16.62
CA GLU A 39 29.67 -4.41 -16.22
C GLU A 39 29.00 -5.61 -15.53
N THR A 40 27.66 -5.68 -15.43
CA THR A 40 26.99 -6.94 -15.06
C THR A 40 25.78 -7.19 -15.96
N ALA A 41 25.43 -8.48 -16.15
CA ALA A 41 24.47 -8.97 -17.14
C ALA A 41 23.23 -8.06 -17.29
N ASN A 42 23.29 -7.18 -18.29
CA ASN A 42 22.35 -6.10 -18.45
C ASN A 42 20.98 -6.67 -18.91
N PRO A 43 19.85 -6.30 -18.28
CA PRO A 43 18.51 -6.59 -18.78
C PRO A 43 18.21 -5.80 -20.07
N MET A 44 18.97 -6.04 -21.14
CA MET A 44 18.82 -5.41 -22.46
C MET A 44 17.80 -6.11 -23.36
N GLY A 45 17.09 -7.12 -22.83
CA GLY A 45 16.00 -7.76 -23.55
C GLY A 45 14.89 -6.76 -23.88
N PRO A 46 14.16 -6.94 -24.99
CA PRO A 46 13.04 -6.08 -25.32
C PRO A 46 11.96 -6.19 -24.23
N ALA A 47 11.44 -5.05 -23.78
CA ALA A 47 10.27 -5.01 -22.93
C ALA A 47 9.01 -5.23 -23.77
N ASN A 48 7.93 -5.71 -23.14
CA ASN A 48 6.63 -5.84 -23.77
C ASN A 48 5.55 -4.99 -23.08
N LEU A 49 4.44 -4.79 -23.78
CA LEU A 49 3.34 -3.94 -23.33
C LEU A 49 2.72 -4.43 -22.02
N GLY A 50 2.59 -5.75 -21.85
CA GLY A 50 2.04 -6.35 -20.64
C GLY A 50 2.90 -6.08 -19.40
N GLN A 51 4.22 -6.15 -19.54
CA GLN A 51 5.15 -5.80 -18.46
C GLN A 51 5.00 -4.34 -18.04
N ALA A 52 4.87 -3.42 -19.00
CA ALA A 52 4.70 -2.00 -18.69
C ALA A 52 3.37 -1.73 -17.97
N LYS A 53 2.26 -2.28 -18.48
CA LYS A 53 0.95 -2.18 -17.85
C LYS A 53 0.93 -2.76 -16.44
N TRP A 54 1.57 -3.90 -16.25
CA TRP A 54 1.68 -4.55 -14.95
C TRP A 54 2.44 -3.67 -13.96
N MET A 55 3.59 -3.11 -14.36
CA MET A 55 4.38 -2.22 -13.48
C MET A 55 3.62 -0.95 -13.11
N ALA A 56 3.00 -0.29 -14.09
CA ALA A 56 2.20 0.90 -13.85
C ALA A 56 1.03 0.63 -12.89
N LYS A 57 0.33 -0.50 -13.06
CA LYS A 57 -0.75 -0.88 -12.15
C LYS A 57 -0.24 -1.11 -10.72
N ARG A 58 0.90 -1.78 -10.55
CA ARG A 58 1.47 -2.01 -9.21
C ARG A 58 1.95 -0.72 -8.55
N ALA A 59 2.60 0.16 -9.31
CA ALA A 59 2.96 1.50 -8.83
C ALA A 59 1.72 2.28 -8.38
N LEU A 60 0.63 2.21 -9.16
CA LEU A 60 -0.63 2.85 -8.79
C LEU A 60 -1.26 2.22 -7.55
N GLU A 61 -1.24 0.89 -7.42
CA GLU A 61 -1.76 0.19 -6.23
C GLU A 61 -0.97 0.59 -4.97
N THR A 62 0.36 0.72 -5.06
CA THR A 62 1.18 1.25 -3.97
C THR A 62 0.80 2.69 -3.63
N LEU A 63 0.66 3.55 -4.64
CA LEU A 63 0.21 4.93 -4.44
C LEU A 63 -1.23 5.00 -3.92
N MET A 64 -2.10 4.04 -4.23
CA MET A 64 -3.46 4.04 -3.72
C MET A 64 -3.49 3.80 -2.21
N VAL A 65 -2.50 3.07 -1.68
CA VAL A 65 -2.32 2.83 -0.24
C VAL A 65 -1.73 4.06 0.45
N THR A 66 -0.73 4.71 -0.15
CA THR A 66 0.01 5.80 0.50
C THR A 66 -0.51 7.20 0.15
N HIS A 67 -1.05 7.39 -1.06
CA HIS A 67 -1.49 8.67 -1.64
C HIS A 67 -2.74 8.50 -2.54
N PRO A 68 -3.92 8.18 -1.98
CA PRO A 68 -5.10 7.84 -2.78
C PRO A 68 -5.55 8.96 -3.72
N ALA A 69 -5.50 10.22 -3.31
CA ALA A 69 -5.87 11.36 -4.15
C ALA A 69 -4.98 11.48 -5.40
N LEU A 70 -3.66 11.38 -5.21
CA LEU A 70 -2.67 11.37 -6.28
C LEU A 70 -2.86 10.15 -7.19
N ALA A 71 -3.11 8.97 -6.62
CA ALA A 71 -3.36 7.76 -7.38
C ALA A 71 -4.59 7.91 -8.28
N TYR A 72 -5.68 8.54 -7.82
CA TYR A 72 -6.84 8.80 -8.67
C TYR A 72 -6.53 9.76 -9.83
N GLU A 73 -5.72 10.81 -9.59
CA GLU A 73 -5.31 11.74 -10.64
C GLU A 73 -4.44 11.04 -11.69
N ILE A 74 -3.46 10.23 -11.26
CA ILE A 74 -2.62 9.44 -12.14
C ILE A 74 -3.46 8.44 -12.94
N GLU A 75 -4.41 7.76 -12.30
CA GLU A 75 -5.32 6.82 -13.00
C GLU A 75 -6.12 7.54 -14.08
N ASP A 76 -6.69 8.72 -13.77
CA ASP A 76 -7.42 9.55 -14.73
C ASP A 76 -6.54 9.93 -15.93
N GLN A 77 -5.31 10.36 -15.70
CA GLN A 77 -4.37 10.69 -16.77
C GLN A 77 -3.99 9.47 -17.64
N LEU A 78 -3.91 8.27 -17.06
CA LEU A 78 -3.53 7.04 -17.77
C LEU A 78 -4.65 6.47 -18.65
N VAL A 79 -5.88 6.43 -18.15
CA VAL A 79 -7.00 5.76 -18.84
C VAL A 79 -8.15 6.67 -19.24
N GLY A 80 -8.16 7.91 -18.75
CA GLY A 80 -9.21 8.90 -18.92
C GLY A 80 -10.27 8.88 -17.81
N PRO A 81 -11.11 9.92 -17.73
CA PRO A 81 -11.94 10.16 -16.54
C PRO A 81 -13.00 9.10 -16.34
N GLY A 82 -13.06 8.59 -15.10
CA GLY A 82 -14.00 7.57 -14.67
C GLY A 82 -13.71 6.18 -15.26
N ARG A 83 -12.50 5.93 -15.75
CA ARG A 83 -12.06 4.61 -16.22
C ARG A 83 -11.08 4.03 -15.23
N ALA A 84 -11.09 2.70 -15.09
CA ALA A 84 -10.22 1.97 -14.19
C ALA A 84 -9.19 1.14 -14.95
N LEU A 85 -8.02 0.91 -14.34
CA LEU A 85 -6.97 0.04 -14.88
C LEU A 85 -7.34 -1.46 -14.92
N SER A 86 -8.50 -1.86 -14.41
CA SER A 86 -8.95 -3.26 -14.39
C SER A 86 -8.86 -4.00 -15.75
N GLY A 87 -8.91 -3.27 -16.88
CA GLY A 87 -8.76 -3.84 -18.22
C GLY A 87 -7.32 -4.09 -18.69
N TRP A 88 -6.31 -3.69 -17.91
CA TRP A 88 -4.90 -3.80 -18.25
C TRP A 88 -4.31 -5.18 -17.88
N GLU A 89 -4.88 -5.86 -16.89
CA GLU A 89 -4.52 -7.23 -16.57
C GLU A 89 -5.44 -8.19 -17.31
N LYS A 90 -4.87 -8.92 -18.27
CA LYS A 90 -5.60 -9.91 -19.05
C LYS A 90 -5.48 -11.29 -18.43
N SER A 91 -6.61 -11.97 -18.25
CA SER A 91 -6.62 -13.38 -17.84
C SER A 91 -5.93 -14.26 -18.90
N SER A 92 -5.42 -15.42 -18.48
CA SER A 92 -4.79 -16.39 -19.39
C SER A 92 -5.72 -16.89 -20.51
N SER A 93 -7.03 -16.72 -20.35
CA SER A 93 -8.07 -17.05 -21.34
C SER A 93 -8.50 -15.87 -22.22
N ASP A 94 -8.00 -14.65 -21.98
CA ASP A 94 -8.40 -13.47 -22.76
C ASP A 94 -7.83 -13.58 -24.20
N PRO A 95 -8.68 -13.55 -25.25
CA PRO A 95 -8.22 -13.63 -26.63
C PRO A 95 -7.29 -12.48 -27.05
N ALA A 96 -7.30 -11.36 -26.33
CA ALA A 96 -6.40 -10.23 -26.55
C ALA A 96 -5.09 -10.34 -25.75
N LEU A 97 -4.85 -11.40 -24.97
CA LEU A 97 -3.59 -11.61 -24.23
C LEU A 97 -2.36 -11.54 -25.15
N ALA A 98 -2.49 -11.98 -26.41
CA ALA A 98 -1.43 -11.89 -27.40
C ALA A 98 -0.91 -10.44 -27.60
N THR A 99 -1.76 -9.43 -27.36
CA THR A 99 -1.37 -8.02 -27.45
C THR A 99 -0.48 -7.56 -26.30
N GLU A 100 -0.49 -8.25 -25.16
CA GLU A 100 0.42 -7.98 -24.03
C GLU A 100 1.86 -8.40 -24.33
N TYR A 101 2.07 -9.35 -25.25
CA TYR A 101 3.40 -9.77 -25.70
C TYR A 101 3.97 -8.87 -26.81
N ALA A 102 3.22 -7.84 -27.25
CA ALA A 102 3.72 -6.89 -28.23
C ALA A 102 4.93 -6.11 -27.68
N PRO A 103 5.93 -5.79 -28.53
CA PRO A 103 7.08 -5.00 -28.09
C PRO A 103 6.61 -3.63 -27.57
N LEU A 104 7.16 -3.22 -26.44
CA LEU A 104 6.95 -1.88 -25.89
C LEU A 104 7.77 -0.88 -26.69
N LEU A 105 7.14 0.16 -27.20
CA LEU A 105 7.85 1.27 -27.82
C LEU A 105 8.28 2.28 -26.75
N VAL A 106 9.42 2.95 -26.95
CA VAL A 106 9.91 3.98 -26.02
C VAL A 106 8.87 5.09 -25.83
N GLY A 107 8.10 5.45 -26.87
CA GLY A 107 7.07 6.47 -26.76
C GLY A 107 5.89 6.01 -25.88
N GLN A 108 5.59 4.71 -25.91
CA GLN A 108 4.59 4.11 -25.02
C GLN A 108 5.10 4.05 -23.58
N LEU A 109 6.38 3.74 -23.38
CA LEU A 109 7.01 3.79 -22.06
C LEU A 109 6.95 5.21 -21.47
N LYS A 110 7.29 6.24 -22.25
CA LYS A 110 7.16 7.63 -21.81
C LYS A 110 5.72 7.98 -21.45
N ALA A 111 4.76 7.59 -22.29
CA ALA A 111 3.35 7.89 -22.06
C ALA A 111 2.78 7.21 -20.81
N ILE A 112 3.19 5.97 -20.52
CA ILE A 112 2.69 5.24 -19.34
C ILE A 112 3.35 5.69 -18.04
N SER A 113 4.59 6.18 -18.08
CA SER A 113 5.28 6.63 -16.87
C SER A 113 5.11 8.13 -16.62
N ALA A 114 4.84 8.96 -17.64
CA ALA A 114 4.76 10.41 -17.48
C ALA A 114 3.77 10.88 -16.39
N PRO A 115 2.54 10.35 -16.29
CA PRO A 115 1.61 10.74 -15.23
C PRO A 115 2.15 10.55 -13.82
N PHE A 116 2.95 9.51 -13.59
CA PHE A 116 3.59 9.28 -12.29
C PHE A 116 4.57 10.41 -11.98
N TYR A 117 5.46 10.73 -12.91
CA TYR A 117 6.43 11.81 -12.73
C TYR A 117 5.75 13.18 -12.58
N ASP A 118 4.70 13.47 -13.35
CA ASP A 118 3.95 14.73 -13.24
C ASP A 118 3.29 14.87 -11.88
N GLY A 119 2.52 13.85 -11.46
CA GLY A 119 1.82 13.88 -10.19
C GLY A 119 2.79 13.92 -9.00
N LEU A 120 3.89 13.18 -9.08
CA LEU A 120 4.90 13.15 -8.02
C LEU A 120 5.71 14.43 -7.93
N HIS A 121 6.06 15.03 -9.07
CA HIS A 121 6.71 16.33 -9.06
C HIS A 121 5.80 17.41 -8.47
N ALA A 122 4.50 17.37 -8.80
CA ALA A 122 3.52 18.29 -8.24
C ALA A 122 3.31 18.10 -6.73
N ALA A 123 3.41 16.86 -6.24
CA ALA A 123 3.27 16.53 -4.83
C ALA A 123 4.55 16.81 -4.01
N ALA A 124 5.73 16.46 -4.55
CA ALA A 124 7.01 16.52 -3.86
C ALA A 124 8.18 16.67 -4.87
N GLU A 125 8.41 17.89 -5.36
CA GLU A 125 9.45 18.22 -6.35
C GLU A 125 10.87 17.89 -5.85
N ASP A 126 11.17 18.24 -4.60
CA ASP A 126 12.51 18.05 -4.02
C ASP A 126 12.83 16.56 -3.83
N TRP A 127 11.85 15.77 -3.39
CA TRP A 127 11.97 14.31 -3.30
C TRP A 127 12.28 13.69 -4.65
N LEU A 128 11.46 13.98 -5.66
CA LEU A 128 11.59 13.34 -6.96
C LEU A 128 12.94 13.67 -7.57
N SER A 129 13.40 14.91 -7.40
CA SER A 129 14.72 15.35 -7.85
C SER A 129 15.85 14.58 -7.14
N ALA A 130 15.75 14.40 -5.82
CA ALA A 130 16.73 13.65 -5.03
C ALA A 130 16.74 12.14 -5.38
N GLU A 131 15.56 11.53 -5.53
CA GLU A 131 15.39 10.11 -5.86
C GLU A 131 15.96 9.80 -7.25
N LEU A 132 15.71 10.66 -8.24
CA LEU A 132 16.26 10.52 -9.59
C LEU A 132 17.79 10.64 -9.61
N ALA A 133 18.34 11.52 -8.77
CA ALA A 133 19.78 11.66 -8.60
C ALA A 133 20.39 10.43 -7.91
N ALA A 134 19.74 9.92 -6.86
CA ALA A 134 20.19 8.75 -6.09
C ALA A 134 20.15 7.46 -6.92
N ASN A 135 19.06 7.23 -7.64
CA ASN A 135 18.88 6.05 -8.51
C ASN A 135 19.60 6.17 -9.86
N GLY A 136 20.29 7.29 -10.11
CA GLY A 136 21.06 7.51 -11.35
C GLY A 136 20.21 7.49 -12.62
N THR A 137 18.91 7.77 -12.48
CA THR A 137 17.95 7.86 -13.60
C THR A 137 17.81 9.29 -14.12
N GLN A 138 18.29 10.28 -13.37
CA GLN A 138 18.40 11.65 -13.85
C GLN A 138 19.47 11.75 -14.94
N ASP A 139 19.14 12.42 -16.05
CA ASP A 139 20.14 12.73 -17.07
C ASP A 139 21.12 13.81 -16.54
N PRO A 140 22.43 13.51 -16.43
CA PRO A 140 23.43 14.48 -16.00
C PRO A 140 23.53 15.70 -16.94
N ALA A 141 23.12 15.56 -18.20
CA ALA A 141 23.12 16.65 -19.17
C ALA A 141 21.92 17.60 -18.99
N ASN A 142 20.92 17.23 -18.19
CA ASN A 142 19.72 18.04 -17.98
C ASN A 142 19.10 17.85 -16.58
N ALA A 143 19.89 18.16 -15.55
CA ALA A 143 19.46 18.08 -14.15
C ALA A 143 18.28 18.99 -13.77
N SER A 144 17.85 19.89 -14.67
CA SER A 144 16.65 20.72 -14.48
C SER A 144 15.36 20.04 -14.93
N PHE A 145 15.41 18.78 -15.36
CA PHE A 145 14.26 18.00 -15.80
C PHE A 145 14.00 16.84 -14.83
N TYR A 146 12.75 16.67 -14.41
CA TYR A 146 12.32 15.64 -13.45
C TYR A 146 11.83 14.34 -14.12
N TYR A 147 11.95 14.26 -15.45
CA TYR A 147 11.75 12.99 -16.13
C TYR A 147 13.10 12.32 -16.42
N PRO A 148 13.15 10.98 -16.47
CA PRO A 148 14.37 10.23 -16.79
C PRO A 148 14.76 10.30 -18.29
N TRP A 149 14.06 11.09 -19.12
CA TRP A 149 14.34 11.29 -20.54
C TRP A 149 14.45 12.78 -20.88
N THR A 150 15.20 13.10 -21.94
CA THR A 150 15.38 14.50 -22.36
C THR A 150 14.15 15.07 -23.05
N ALA A 151 13.96 16.39 -22.96
CA ALA A 151 12.99 17.15 -23.76
C ALA A 151 13.43 17.34 -25.23
N ASN A 152 14.58 16.80 -25.63
CA ASN A 152 15.13 17.01 -26.97
C ASN A 152 14.42 16.12 -27.99
N ALA A 153 13.78 16.73 -28.98
CA ALA A 153 13.10 16.05 -30.08
C ALA A 153 14.05 15.22 -30.97
N ALA A 154 15.38 15.30 -30.80
CA ALA A 154 16.34 14.42 -31.48
C ALA A 154 16.61 13.10 -30.72
N ASP A 155 16.29 13.05 -29.43
CA ASP A 155 16.39 11.85 -28.57
C ASP A 155 15.06 11.09 -28.49
N ASP A 156 14.07 11.52 -29.28
CA ASP A 156 12.70 11.05 -29.27
C ASP A 156 12.52 9.74 -30.02
N SER A 157 13.40 8.75 -29.76
CA SER A 157 13.34 7.37 -30.24
C SER A 157 12.06 6.61 -29.83
N ASN A 158 10.94 7.31 -29.70
CA ASN A 158 9.56 6.93 -29.43
C ASN A 158 9.08 5.75 -30.27
N HIS A 159 9.64 5.56 -31.48
CA HIS A 159 9.36 4.42 -32.36
C HIS A 159 10.32 3.23 -32.16
N GLY A 160 11.38 3.41 -31.39
CA GLY A 160 12.31 2.37 -30.99
C GLY A 160 11.71 1.45 -29.94
N ILE A 161 12.23 0.23 -29.86
CA ILE A 161 11.82 -0.76 -28.86
C ILE A 161 12.47 -0.38 -27.52
N ALA A 162 11.64 -0.24 -26.50
CA ALA A 162 12.11 -0.07 -25.13
C ALA A 162 12.72 -1.38 -24.63
N ASN A 163 13.84 -1.28 -23.91
CA ASN A 163 14.43 -2.42 -23.25
C ASN A 163 13.93 -2.53 -21.80
N LEU A 164 14.14 -3.71 -21.20
CA LEU A 164 13.69 -3.99 -19.84
C LEU A 164 14.37 -3.10 -18.79
N ALA A 165 15.62 -2.68 -19.00
CA ALA A 165 16.30 -1.74 -18.12
C ALA A 165 15.60 -0.37 -18.08
N GLN A 166 15.24 0.18 -19.26
CA GLN A 166 14.51 1.44 -19.37
C GLN A 166 13.15 1.35 -18.67
N LEU A 167 12.43 0.24 -18.87
CA LEU A 167 11.14 0.03 -18.22
C LEU A 167 11.28 0.01 -16.69
N LYS A 168 12.24 -0.76 -16.17
CA LYS A 168 12.50 -0.83 -14.71
C LYS A 168 12.87 0.53 -14.12
N ALA A 169 13.75 1.25 -14.79
CA ALA A 169 14.21 2.58 -14.36
C ALA A 169 13.06 3.59 -14.21
N CYS A 170 12.05 3.51 -15.08
CA CYS A 170 10.90 4.41 -15.01
C CYS A 170 9.95 4.11 -13.85
N PHE A 171 10.07 2.94 -13.20
CA PHE A 171 9.17 2.48 -12.13
C PHE A 171 9.91 2.07 -10.86
N SER A 172 11.19 2.44 -10.70
CA SER A 172 12.00 2.13 -9.52
C SER A 172 11.94 3.21 -8.43
N LEU A 173 10.90 4.05 -8.43
CA LEU A 173 10.74 5.14 -7.45
C LEU A 173 10.39 4.57 -6.07
N ARG A 174 11.13 4.96 -5.03
CA ARG A 174 10.95 4.49 -3.66
C ARG A 174 10.30 5.57 -2.80
N PHE A 175 9.02 5.37 -2.47
CA PHE A 175 8.24 6.31 -1.64
C PHE A 175 8.55 6.20 -0.14
N GLU A 176 9.12 5.09 0.31
CA GLU A 176 9.12 4.70 1.72
C GLU A 176 10.34 5.20 2.51
N SER A 177 11.28 5.91 1.86
CA SER A 177 12.59 6.22 2.47
C SER A 177 12.98 7.70 2.49
N LEU A 178 12.10 8.62 2.10
CA LEU A 178 12.37 10.04 2.26
C LEU A 178 11.79 10.52 3.57
N ASP A 179 12.68 11.04 4.41
CA ASP A 179 12.45 11.68 5.69
C ASP A 179 13.44 12.88 5.70
N SER A 180 12.97 14.01 5.18
CA SER A 180 13.78 15.17 4.81
C SER A 180 14.37 15.88 6.02
N ASP A 181 13.73 15.77 7.19
CA ASP A 181 14.21 16.35 8.44
C ASP A 181 14.79 15.34 9.44
N GLY A 182 14.62 14.04 9.18
CA GLY A 182 15.23 12.94 9.92
C GLY A 182 14.50 12.58 11.21
N ASP A 183 13.21 12.84 11.35
CA ASP A 183 12.44 12.57 12.56
C ASP A 183 11.84 11.16 12.64
N GLY A 184 11.98 10.38 11.57
CA GLY A 184 11.50 9.01 11.46
C GLY A 184 10.12 8.88 10.84
N ILE A 185 9.48 9.98 10.44
CA ILE A 185 8.28 10.02 9.63
C ILE A 185 8.69 10.32 8.18
N PRO A 186 8.17 9.59 7.19
CA PRO A 186 8.43 9.93 5.81
C PRO A 186 7.66 11.18 5.36
N ASP A 187 8.26 12.01 4.50
CA ASP A 187 7.69 13.25 3.93
C ASP A 187 6.28 13.08 3.38
N TRP A 188 6.00 11.90 2.82
CA TRP A 188 4.68 11.62 2.27
C TRP A 188 3.61 11.52 3.34
N TRP A 189 3.93 10.89 4.47
CA TRP A 189 3.01 10.74 5.58
C TRP A 189 2.78 12.10 6.23
N GLU A 190 3.85 12.89 6.36
CA GLU A 190 3.77 14.26 6.83
C GLU A 190 2.86 15.13 5.96
N THR A 191 3.05 15.10 4.63
CA THR A 191 2.21 15.85 3.68
C THR A 191 0.75 15.43 3.73
N LEU A 192 0.46 14.15 3.97
CA LEU A 192 -0.91 13.63 4.07
C LEU A 192 -1.61 14.06 5.37
N HIS A 193 -0.85 14.21 6.46
CA HIS A 193 -1.37 14.55 7.79
C HIS A 193 -1.13 16.02 8.17
N ASP A 194 -0.95 16.88 7.15
CA ASP A 194 -0.73 18.33 7.29
C ASP A 194 0.47 18.70 8.19
N LEU A 195 1.50 17.86 8.23
CA LEU A 195 2.79 18.13 8.85
C LEU A 195 3.75 18.78 7.85
N ASP A 196 4.86 19.32 8.34
CA ASP A 196 5.90 19.98 7.53
C ASP A 196 7.10 19.05 7.35
N PRO A 197 7.31 18.50 6.13
CA PRO A 197 8.40 17.56 5.85
C PRO A 197 9.83 18.04 6.14
N ASN A 198 10.00 19.30 6.50
CA ASN A 198 11.30 19.90 6.80
C ASN A 198 11.44 20.30 8.28
N LEU A 199 10.51 19.88 9.14
CA LEU A 199 10.42 20.28 10.54
C LEU A 199 10.42 19.09 11.51
N SER A 200 11.61 18.57 11.81
CA SER A 200 11.82 17.38 12.68
C SER A 200 11.22 17.38 14.10
N THR A 201 10.59 18.48 14.51
CA THR A 201 9.91 18.60 15.80
C THR A 201 8.43 18.25 15.74
N ASP A 202 7.81 18.25 14.57
CA ASP A 202 6.38 17.95 14.46
C ASP A 202 6.10 16.44 14.53
N GLY A 203 7.03 15.56 14.12
CA GLY A 203 6.84 14.12 14.33
C GLY A 203 6.75 13.71 15.79
N ALA A 204 7.47 14.40 16.68
CA ALA A 204 7.35 14.20 18.13
C ALA A 204 6.17 14.96 18.78
N SER A 205 5.42 15.75 18.00
CA SER A 205 4.29 16.54 18.49
C SER A 205 2.97 15.76 18.37
N ASP A 206 2.01 16.12 19.22
CA ASP A 206 0.61 15.66 19.17
C ASP A 206 -0.24 16.86 18.73
N PHE A 207 -0.50 17.00 17.43
CA PHE A 207 -1.21 18.15 16.87
C PHE A 207 -2.73 18.04 16.95
N ASN A 208 -3.25 16.83 16.89
CA ASN A 208 -4.69 16.59 16.94
C ASN A 208 -5.21 16.45 18.39
N GLY A 209 -4.31 16.33 19.37
CA GLY A 209 -4.59 16.28 20.80
C GLY A 209 -5.22 14.97 21.25
N ASP A 210 -4.97 13.88 20.52
CA ASP A 210 -5.54 12.56 20.80
C ASP A 210 -4.69 11.71 21.76
N GLY A 211 -3.49 12.19 22.12
CA GLY A 211 -2.59 11.52 23.05
C GLY A 211 -1.51 10.65 22.39
N LEU A 212 -1.47 10.57 21.05
CA LEU A 212 -0.36 9.98 20.28
C LEU A 212 0.48 11.08 19.64
N SER A 213 1.80 10.92 19.64
CA SER A 213 2.64 11.72 18.75
C SER A 213 2.41 11.30 17.30
N ASN A 214 2.65 12.21 16.37
CA ASN A 214 2.58 11.95 14.94
C ASN A 214 3.46 10.75 14.52
N LEU A 215 4.63 10.59 15.13
CA LEU A 215 5.53 9.46 14.88
C LEU A 215 4.97 8.13 15.38
N GLU A 216 4.33 8.13 16.56
CA GLU A 216 3.67 6.93 17.10
C GLU A 216 2.46 6.53 16.25
N ALA A 217 1.67 7.52 15.81
CA ALA A 217 0.57 7.33 14.86
C ALA A 217 1.07 6.68 13.55
N TYR A 218 2.16 7.19 12.98
CA TYR A 218 2.82 6.60 11.81
C TYR A 218 3.28 5.15 12.05
N GLN A 219 3.99 4.89 13.15
CA GLN A 219 4.53 3.56 13.47
C GLN A 219 3.44 2.51 13.69
N LEU A 220 2.27 2.93 14.18
CA LEU A 220 1.13 2.05 14.45
C LEU A 220 0.13 1.98 13.30
N GLY A 221 0.27 2.84 12.28
CA GLY A 221 -0.67 2.93 11.16
C GLY A 221 -2.05 3.44 11.59
N ILE A 222 -2.10 4.32 12.60
CA ILE A 222 -3.32 4.89 13.16
C ILE A 222 -3.37 6.37 12.75
N ASP A 223 -4.43 6.76 12.05
CA ASP A 223 -4.64 8.14 11.55
C ASP A 223 -5.12 9.06 12.69
N THR A 224 -6.04 8.58 13.54
CA THR A 224 -6.45 9.27 14.76
C THR A 224 -6.56 8.31 15.95
N GLY A 225 -5.94 8.68 17.07
CA GLY A 225 -6.01 8.03 18.36
C GLY A 225 -7.37 8.16 19.07
N ASN A 226 -8.25 9.03 18.56
CA ASN A 226 -9.63 9.17 19.03
C ASN A 226 -10.60 8.17 18.37
N ASP A 227 -10.19 7.51 17.29
CA ASP A 227 -10.97 6.43 16.69
C ASP A 227 -10.96 5.20 17.60
N ASP A 228 -11.92 4.31 17.36
CA ASP A 228 -12.15 3.04 18.04
C ASP A 228 -12.23 1.99 16.91
N LEU A 229 -11.08 1.41 16.57
CA LEU A 229 -10.91 0.60 15.35
C LEU A 229 -11.58 -0.76 15.44
N ASP A 230 -11.66 -1.33 16.64
CA ASP A 230 -12.27 -2.63 16.88
C ASP A 230 -13.70 -2.54 17.43
N GLY A 231 -14.15 -1.35 17.82
CA GLY A 231 -15.52 -1.02 18.18
C GLY A 231 -15.91 -1.47 19.58
N ASP A 232 -14.95 -1.61 20.49
CA ASP A 232 -15.16 -2.10 21.85
C ASP A 232 -15.55 -0.99 22.84
N GLY A 233 -15.43 0.26 22.42
CA GLY A 233 -15.78 1.47 23.17
C GLY A 233 -14.60 2.16 23.86
N VAL A 234 -13.36 1.71 23.66
CA VAL A 234 -12.12 2.40 24.02
C VAL A 234 -11.53 3.04 22.77
N SER A 235 -10.88 4.21 22.89
CA SER A 235 -10.19 4.80 21.75
C SER A 235 -8.79 4.22 21.61
N ASN A 236 -8.27 4.13 20.40
CA ASN A 236 -6.96 3.55 20.10
C ASN A 236 -5.85 4.15 20.98
N ALA A 237 -5.85 5.46 21.21
CA ALA A 237 -4.88 6.13 22.09
C ALA A 237 -5.00 5.67 23.55
N GLN A 238 -6.23 5.49 24.04
CA GLN A 238 -6.50 5.04 25.40
C GLN A 238 -6.13 3.56 25.57
N GLU A 239 -6.31 2.76 24.53
CA GLU A 239 -5.87 1.36 24.50
C GLU A 239 -4.35 1.25 24.57
N ILE A 240 -3.64 2.02 23.75
CA ILE A 240 -2.17 2.08 23.78
C ILE A 240 -1.67 2.52 25.17
N LEU A 241 -2.31 3.51 25.80
CA LEU A 241 -2.00 3.94 27.16
C LEU A 241 -2.27 2.84 28.21
N ASN A 242 -3.29 2.02 27.98
CA ASN A 242 -3.64 0.89 28.84
C ASN A 242 -2.80 -0.36 28.55
N GLY A 243 -2.06 -0.39 27.45
CA GLY A 243 -1.29 -1.54 26.98
C GLY A 243 -2.12 -2.61 26.27
N THR A 244 -3.37 -2.29 25.90
CA THR A 244 -4.27 -3.14 25.12
C THR A 244 -4.05 -2.93 23.61
N ASP A 245 -4.61 -3.81 22.76
CA ASP A 245 -4.40 -3.83 21.31
C ASP A 245 -5.57 -3.16 20.56
N PRO A 246 -5.37 -1.99 19.91
CA PRO A 246 -6.43 -1.26 19.20
C PRO A 246 -7.14 -1.98 18.06
N TRP A 247 -6.65 -3.17 17.67
CA TRP A 247 -7.23 -4.00 16.63
C TRP A 247 -7.95 -5.23 17.18
N ASN A 248 -8.03 -5.37 18.49
CA ASN A 248 -8.56 -6.54 19.15
C ASN A 248 -9.45 -6.14 20.33
N PRO A 249 -10.78 -6.33 20.22
CA PRO A 249 -11.74 -5.80 21.19
C PRO A 249 -11.73 -6.54 22.53
N ASP A 250 -10.80 -7.45 22.76
CA ASP A 250 -10.62 -8.33 23.93
C ASP A 250 -9.14 -8.77 23.95
N SER A 251 -8.28 -7.91 24.52
CA SER A 251 -6.82 -8.00 24.40
C SER A 251 -6.23 -9.24 25.07
N ASP A 252 -6.82 -9.69 26.18
CA ASP A 252 -6.35 -10.88 26.89
C ASP A 252 -7.12 -12.16 26.55
N GLY A 253 -8.20 -12.05 25.77
CA GLY A 253 -8.94 -13.14 25.17
C GLY A 253 -9.80 -13.92 26.17
N ASP A 254 -10.21 -13.32 27.27
CA ASP A 254 -11.02 -13.97 28.30
C ASP A 254 -12.54 -13.90 28.04
N GLY A 255 -12.95 -13.14 27.04
CA GLY A 255 -14.33 -12.97 26.58
C GLY A 255 -15.02 -11.71 27.11
N ILE A 256 -14.31 -10.83 27.81
CA ILE A 256 -14.78 -9.52 28.27
C ILE A 256 -14.08 -8.43 27.44
N PRO A 257 -14.83 -7.61 26.67
CA PRO A 257 -14.19 -6.56 25.87
C PRO A 257 -13.43 -5.54 26.70
N ASP A 258 -12.33 -4.98 26.18
CA ASP A 258 -11.43 -4.10 26.94
C ASP A 258 -12.17 -2.86 27.50
N GLY A 259 -13.14 -2.35 26.76
CA GLY A 259 -13.99 -1.22 27.18
C GLY A 259 -14.92 -1.49 28.35
N VAL A 260 -15.12 -2.76 28.72
CA VAL A 260 -15.91 -3.15 29.89
C VAL A 260 -15.12 -3.94 30.92
N ASP A 261 -13.90 -4.37 30.59
CA ASP A 261 -13.04 -5.12 31.49
C ASP A 261 -12.33 -4.22 32.52
N ALA A 262 -12.29 -4.68 33.77
CA ALA A 262 -11.53 -4.05 34.84
C ALA A 262 -10.04 -4.38 34.76
N THR A 263 -9.67 -5.48 34.07
CA THR A 263 -8.29 -5.94 33.94
C THR A 263 -7.93 -6.40 32.53
N PRO A 264 -8.05 -5.53 31.50
CA PRO A 264 -8.02 -5.90 30.06
C PRO A 264 -6.70 -6.47 29.51
N ASN A 265 -5.72 -6.68 30.38
CA ASN A 265 -4.42 -7.27 30.03
C ASN A 265 -4.14 -8.57 30.81
N VAL A 266 -5.09 -9.02 31.62
CA VAL A 266 -4.91 -10.14 32.53
C VAL A 266 -6.16 -10.99 32.45
N SER A 267 -6.07 -12.05 31.63
CA SER A 267 -7.14 -13.02 31.48
C SER A 267 -7.63 -13.45 32.85
N ASP A 268 -8.83 -12.98 33.17
CA ASP A 268 -9.49 -13.30 34.39
C ASP A 268 -10.68 -14.21 34.06
N SER A 269 -11.49 -14.49 35.05
CA SER A 269 -12.62 -15.36 34.85
C SER A 269 -13.74 -14.82 35.70
N LEU A 270 -14.10 -13.55 35.50
CA LEU A 270 -15.30 -13.05 36.15
C LEU A 270 -16.53 -13.78 35.57
N PRO A 271 -17.30 -14.47 36.43
CA PRO A 271 -18.39 -15.34 36.00
C PRO A 271 -19.61 -14.47 35.67
N PHE A 272 -19.65 -13.81 34.52
CA PHE A 272 -20.88 -13.13 34.11
C PHE A 272 -21.89 -14.15 33.54
N ALA A 273 -22.65 -14.73 34.47
CA ALA A 273 -23.96 -15.35 34.28
C ALA A 273 -24.07 -16.42 33.18
N ALA A 274 -23.65 -17.65 33.51
CA ALA A 274 -24.47 -18.79 33.14
C ALA A 274 -25.89 -18.50 33.65
N ALA A 275 -26.83 -18.25 32.73
CA ALA A 275 -28.24 -18.13 33.03
C ALA A 275 -28.64 -19.31 33.92
N THR A 276 -28.80 -19.04 35.21
CA THR A 276 -29.40 -20.00 36.12
C THR A 276 -30.86 -20.03 35.71
N SER A 277 -31.18 -20.98 34.84
CA SER A 277 -32.53 -21.49 34.74
C SER A 277 -32.90 -21.92 36.16
N ILE A 278 -33.65 -21.07 36.85
CA ILE A 278 -34.41 -21.47 38.04
C ILE A 278 -35.38 -22.52 37.51
N GLN A 279 -34.96 -23.79 37.57
CA GLN A 279 -35.87 -24.91 37.46
C GLN A 279 -36.76 -24.81 38.69
N ILE A 280 -37.98 -24.32 38.46
CA ILE A 280 -39.06 -24.34 39.44
C ILE A 280 -39.31 -25.82 39.75
N TRP A 281 -38.72 -26.31 40.83
CA TRP A 281 -39.05 -27.64 41.34
C TRP A 281 -40.50 -27.59 41.82
N SER A 282 -41.39 -28.17 41.02
CA SER A 282 -42.73 -28.53 41.47
C SER A 282 -42.61 -29.81 42.28
N PRO A 283 -42.97 -29.85 43.57
CA PRO A 283 -43.12 -31.12 44.25
C PRO A 283 -44.38 -31.79 43.71
N LEU A 284 -44.19 -32.99 43.15
CA LEU A 284 -45.22 -34.01 43.13
C LEU A 284 -45.52 -34.36 44.59
N ASP A 285 -46.73 -34.03 45.04
CA ASP A 285 -47.67 -34.92 45.74
C ASP A 285 -49.03 -34.23 45.92
#